data_AF-A0AA35W4E9-F1
#
_entry.id   AF-A0AA35W4E9-F1
#
_cell.length_a   1.000
_cell.length_b   1.000
_cell.length_c   1.000
_cell.angle_alpha   90.00
_cell.angle_beta   90.00
_cell.angle_gamma   90.00
#
_symmetry.space_group_name_H-M   'P 1'
#
loop_
_entity.id
_entity.type
_entity.pdbx_description
1 polymer ?
#
loop_
_entity_poly.entity_id
_entity_poly.type
_entity_poly.pdbx_seq_one_letter_code
_entity_poly.pdbx_strand_id
1 'polypeptide(L)'
;MFCGQCQNLTDASPCSVCANNQRNREQICVVEEPLDVLALERTHCYRGLYHVLHGVLSPLNGVGPDQIKLRELFARLSDGEVRELVIATNPTLEGEATAMYISRHLAGSDVRVTHLARGLPVGGSLEYTDEVTLSRAFQGRQQVD
;
A
#
# COMPACT_ATOMS: atom_id res chain seq x y z
N MET A 1 -20.28 -1.52 5.67
CA MET A 1 -20.03 -2.74 4.86
C MET A 1 -18.71 -2.60 4.12
N PHE A 2 -18.23 -3.60 3.38
CA PHE A 2 -17.00 -3.47 2.57
C PHE A 2 -17.32 -3.24 1.10
N CYS A 3 -16.49 -2.42 0.44
CA CYS A 3 -16.52 -2.24 -1.00
C CYS A 3 -16.15 -3.54 -1.70
N GLY A 4 -16.97 -4.02 -2.64
CA GLY A 4 -16.70 -5.25 -3.38
C GLY A 4 -15.41 -5.22 -4.21
N GLN A 5 -14.88 -4.04 -4.55
CA GLN A 5 -13.67 -3.89 -5.37
C GLN A 5 -12.39 -3.69 -4.55
N CYS A 6 -12.39 -2.74 -3.61
CA CYS A 6 -11.19 -2.36 -2.86
C CYS A 6 -11.18 -2.83 -1.41
N GLN A 7 -12.23 -3.50 -0.96
CA GLN A 7 -12.42 -3.93 0.43
C GLN A 7 -12.43 -2.80 1.47
N ASN A 8 -12.43 -1.52 1.06
CA ASN A 8 -12.52 -0.41 2.00
C ASN A 8 -13.88 -0.38 2.73
N LEU A 9 -13.91 0.18 3.94
CA LEU A 9 -15.13 0.46 4.67
C LEU A 9 -15.95 1.53 3.94
N THR A 10 -17.23 1.23 3.68
CA THR A 10 -18.11 2.12 2.94
C THR A 10 -19.58 1.81 3.22
N ASP A 11 -20.45 2.75 2.88
CA ASP A 11 -21.90 2.62 2.94
C ASP A 11 -22.52 2.28 1.57
N ALA A 12 -21.72 2.34 0.48
CA ALA A 12 -22.14 2.00 -0.87
C ALA A 12 -21.04 1.20 -1.58
N SER A 13 -21.43 0.15 -2.33
CA SER A 13 -20.49 -0.67 -3.12
C SER A 13 -20.87 -0.63 -4.60
N PRO A 14 -19.98 -0.17 -5.51
CA PRO A 14 -18.60 0.28 -5.25
C PRO A 14 -18.54 1.60 -4.46
N CYS A 15 -17.46 1.78 -3.67
CA CYS A 15 -17.26 3.02 -2.91
C CYS A 15 -17.01 4.21 -3.84
N SER A 16 -17.12 5.43 -3.31
CA SER A 16 -16.95 6.68 -4.07
C SER A 16 -15.65 6.76 -4.87
N VAL A 17 -14.54 6.23 -4.34
CA VAL A 17 -13.25 6.17 -5.04
C VAL A 17 -13.31 5.21 -6.23
N CYS A 18 -13.84 4.00 -6.03
CA CYS A 18 -13.91 2.97 -7.06
C CYS A 18 -14.93 3.31 -8.17
N ALA A 19 -16.00 4.03 -7.82
CA ALA A 19 -17.01 4.50 -8.76
C ALA A 19 -16.54 5.70 -9.61
N ASN A 20 -15.46 6.38 -9.22
CA ASN A 20 -14.99 7.58 -9.90
C ASN A 20 -14.18 7.25 -11.16
N ASN A 21 -14.75 7.54 -12.33
CA ASN A 21 -14.11 7.31 -13.63
C ASN A 21 -12.95 8.25 -13.96
N GLN A 22 -12.71 9.30 -13.17
CA GLN A 22 -11.53 10.18 -13.33
C GLN A 22 -10.27 9.62 -12.65
N ARG A 23 -10.40 8.54 -11.86
CA ARG A 23 -9.28 7.88 -11.19
C ARG A 23 -8.51 7.00 -12.18
N ASN A 24 -7.21 6.89 -11.96
CA ASN A 24 -6.37 6.00 -12.73
C ASN A 24 -6.59 4.54 -12.29
N ARG A 25 -7.22 3.72 -13.14
CA ARG A 25 -7.47 2.32 -12.87
C ARG A 25 -6.24 1.43 -13.04
N GLU A 26 -5.22 1.91 -13.76
CA GLU A 26 -3.96 1.19 -13.95
C GLU A 26 -3.07 1.19 -12.70
N GLN A 27 -3.44 1.94 -11.66
CA GLN A 27 -2.66 2.06 -10.42
C GLN A 27 -3.52 1.66 -9.20
N ILE A 28 -2.99 0.76 -8.39
CA ILE A 28 -3.56 0.38 -7.10
C ILE A 28 -2.57 0.72 -5.98
N CYS A 29 -3.05 1.35 -4.91
CA CYS A 29 -2.32 1.55 -3.67
C CYS A 29 -2.87 0.61 -2.61
N VAL A 30 -2.05 -0.32 -2.13
CA VAL A 30 -2.42 -1.26 -1.08
C VAL A 30 -2.06 -0.69 0.30
N VAL A 31 -3.03 -0.69 1.21
CA VAL A 31 -2.90 -0.19 2.58
C VAL A 31 -3.35 -1.24 3.60
N GLU A 32 -2.96 -1.06 4.86
CA GLU A 32 -3.30 -1.99 5.94
C GLU A 32 -4.74 -1.80 6.40
N GLU A 33 -5.14 -0.55 6.65
CA GLU A 33 -6.41 -0.23 7.30
C GLU A 33 -7.23 0.84 6.52
N PRO A 34 -8.57 0.89 6.72
CA PRO A 34 -9.42 1.92 6.10
C PRO A 34 -8.99 3.37 6.42
N LEU A 35 -8.42 3.59 7.60
CA LEU A 35 -7.96 4.91 8.03
C LEU A 35 -6.77 5.42 7.20
N ASP A 36 -5.95 4.51 6.67
CA ASP A 36 -4.81 4.87 5.81
C ASP A 36 -5.29 5.45 4.47
N VAL A 37 -6.41 4.94 3.94
CA VAL A 37 -7.06 5.51 2.75
C VAL A 37 -7.45 6.96 3.01
N LEU A 38 -8.05 7.25 4.16
CA LEU A 38 -8.43 8.61 4.53
C LEU A 38 -7.20 9.52 4.67
N ALA A 39 -6.11 9.03 5.26
CA ALA A 39 -4.87 9.78 5.39
C ALA A 39 -4.26 10.13 4.02
N LEU A 40 -4.22 9.16 3.10
CA LEU A 40 -3.70 9.36 1.75
C LEU A 40 -4.59 10.28 0.91
N GLU A 41 -5.91 10.13 0.98
CA GLU A 41 -6.85 10.97 0.22
C GLU A 41 -6.78 12.45 0.62
N ARG A 42 -6.51 12.76 1.90
CA ARG A 42 -6.31 14.14 2.38
C ARG A 42 -5.13 14.84 1.72
N THR A 43 -4.15 14.10 1.21
CA THR A 43 -3.00 14.70 0.51
C THR A 43 -3.37 15.22 -0.88
N HIS A 44 -4.44 14.69 -1.48
CA HIS A 44 -4.79 14.90 -2.89
C HIS A 44 -3.67 14.58 -3.89
N CYS A 45 -2.58 13.92 -3.45
CA CYS A 45 -1.42 13.58 -4.29
C CYS A 45 -1.62 12.29 -5.08
N TYR A 46 -2.49 11.39 -4.61
CA TYR A 46 -2.73 10.10 -5.26
C TYR A 46 -4.04 10.11 -6.04
N ARG A 47 -4.00 9.65 -7.29
CA ARG A 47 -5.17 9.60 -8.20
C ARG A 47 -5.54 8.18 -8.64
N GLY A 48 -4.83 7.17 -8.16
CA GLY A 48 -5.17 5.77 -8.42
C GLY A 48 -6.31 5.26 -7.55
N LEU A 49 -6.48 3.94 -7.55
CA LEU A 49 -7.44 3.24 -6.69
C LEU A 49 -6.75 2.66 -5.45
N TYR A 50 -7.52 2.31 -4.43
CA TYR A 50 -6.98 1.66 -3.22
C TYR A 50 -7.31 0.19 -3.17
N HIS A 51 -6.63 -0.54 -2.28
CA HIS A 51 -7.04 -1.84 -1.77
C HIS A 51 -6.69 -1.94 -0.28
N VAL A 52 -7.65 -2.32 0.56
CA VAL A 52 -7.47 -2.39 2.01
C VAL A 52 -7.31 -3.85 2.44
N LEU A 53 -6.19 -4.17 3.09
CA LEU A 53 -5.85 -5.54 3.52
C LEU A 53 -6.58 -5.98 4.79
N HIS A 54 -7.00 -5.03 5.64
CA HIS A 54 -7.52 -5.28 7.00
C HIS A 54 -6.49 -6.01 7.86
N GLY A 55 -5.29 -5.43 7.91
CA GLY A 55 -4.16 -5.92 8.69
C GLY A 55 -2.97 -6.37 7.84
N VAL A 56 -2.07 -7.11 8.50
CA VAL A 56 -0.76 -7.53 7.98
C VAL A 56 -0.47 -8.98 8.33
N LEU A 57 0.46 -9.59 7.58
CA LEU A 57 0.99 -10.90 7.91
C LEU A 57 1.72 -10.85 9.25
N SER A 58 1.30 -11.70 10.19
CA SER A 58 1.91 -11.78 11.50
C SER A 58 1.99 -13.25 11.94
N PRO A 59 3.10 -13.95 11.62
CA PRO A 59 3.29 -15.34 12.04
C PRO A 59 3.22 -15.54 13.55
N LEU A 60 3.68 -14.55 14.32
CA LEU A 60 3.66 -14.57 15.79
C LEU A 60 2.22 -14.57 16.34
N ASN A 61 1.31 -13.87 15.68
CA ASN A 61 -0.11 -13.82 16.04
C ASN A 61 -0.96 -14.85 15.27
N GLY A 62 -0.33 -15.73 14.48
CA GLY A 62 -1.04 -16.71 13.66
C GLY A 62 -1.83 -16.13 12.49
N VAL A 63 -1.56 -14.88 12.09
CA VAL A 63 -2.23 -14.20 10.97
C VAL A 63 -1.53 -14.55 9.67
N GLY A 64 -2.16 -15.42 8.88
CA GLY A 64 -1.68 -15.85 7.57
C GLY A 64 -2.30 -15.06 6.40
N PRO A 65 -1.85 -15.34 5.16
CA PRO A 65 -2.32 -14.64 3.95
C PRO A 65 -3.83 -14.73 3.71
N ASP A 66 -4.47 -15.83 4.09
CA ASP A 66 -5.91 -16.04 3.92
C ASP A 66 -6.78 -15.26 4.91
N GLN A 67 -6.17 -14.73 5.98
CA GLN A 67 -6.88 -13.96 7.01
C GLN A 67 -6.91 -12.45 6.70
N ILE A 68 -6.12 -12.01 5.74
CA ILE A 68 -6.12 -10.64 5.22
C ILE A 68 -6.61 -10.64 3.77
N LYS A 69 -6.99 -9.48 3.24
CA LYS A 69 -7.60 -9.35 1.91
C LYS A 69 -6.61 -9.45 0.75
N LEU A 70 -5.60 -10.32 0.85
CA LEU A 70 -4.63 -10.57 -0.21
C LEU A 70 -5.22 -11.32 -1.40
N ARG A 71 -6.11 -12.27 -1.15
CA ARG A 71 -6.76 -13.04 -2.22
C ARG A 71 -7.55 -12.12 -3.15
N GLU A 72 -8.32 -11.19 -2.58
CA GLU A 72 -9.08 -10.21 -3.34
C GLU A 72 -8.17 -9.23 -4.09
N LEU A 73 -7.01 -8.88 -3.51
CA LEU A 73 -6.00 -8.06 -4.19
C LEU A 73 -5.47 -8.77 -5.43
N PHE A 74 -5.03 -10.03 -5.31
CA PHE A 74 -4.43 -10.76 -6.42
C PHE A 74 -5.44 -11.06 -7.52
N ALA A 75 -6.69 -11.39 -7.17
CA ALA A 75 -7.77 -11.52 -8.14
C ALA A 75 -7.90 -10.24 -8.99
N ARG A 76 -7.87 -9.08 -8.34
CA ARG A 76 -7.99 -7.78 -9.00
C ARG A 76 -6.78 -7.38 -9.84
N LEU A 77 -5.60 -7.91 -9.53
CA LEU A 77 -4.38 -7.71 -10.33
C LEU A 77 -4.30 -8.65 -11.53
N SER A 78 -5.09 -9.73 -11.55
CA SER A 78 -5.02 -10.77 -12.58
C SER A 78 -5.71 -10.36 -13.89
N ASP A 79 -6.58 -9.36 -13.85
CA ASP A 79 -7.37 -8.89 -15.01
C ASP A 79 -6.54 -8.10 -16.05
N GLY A 80 -5.26 -7.81 -15.77
CA GLY A 80 -4.33 -7.17 -16.71
C GLY A 80 -4.50 -5.66 -16.91
N GLU A 81 -5.50 -5.03 -16.28
CA GLU A 81 -5.70 -3.57 -16.32
C GLU A 81 -4.65 -2.82 -15.48
N VAL A 82 -4.21 -3.42 -14.37
CA VAL A 82 -3.30 -2.77 -13.42
C VAL A 82 -1.86 -2.91 -13.87
N ARG A 83 -1.15 -1.78 -13.95
CA ARG A 83 0.28 -1.70 -14.33
C ARG A 83 1.19 -1.41 -13.16
N GLU A 84 0.66 -0.80 -12.10
CA GLU A 84 1.44 -0.49 -10.91
C GLU A 84 0.68 -0.83 -9.63
N LEU A 85 1.38 -1.50 -8.71
CA LEU A 85 0.95 -1.68 -7.34
C LEU A 85 1.89 -0.90 -6.39
N VAL A 86 1.35 0.13 -5.76
CA VAL A 86 2.05 0.93 -4.74
C VAL A 86 1.79 0.30 -3.37
N ILE A 87 2.85 -0.11 -2.68
CA ILE A 87 2.79 -0.61 -1.32
C ILE A 87 2.88 0.55 -0.34
N ALA A 88 1.78 0.75 0.41
CA ALA A 88 1.64 1.73 1.46
C ALA A 88 1.36 1.07 2.82
N THR A 89 1.99 -0.07 3.08
CA THR A 89 2.03 -0.69 4.41
C THR A 89 2.95 0.10 5.34
N ASN A 90 2.66 0.02 6.63
CA ASN A 90 3.44 0.65 7.68
C ASN A 90 4.89 0.14 7.67
N PRO A 91 5.86 0.98 8.06
CA PRO A 91 7.28 0.64 8.06
C PRO A 91 7.69 -0.30 9.22
N THR A 92 6.83 -1.23 9.62
CA THR A 92 7.04 -2.23 10.68
C THR A 92 7.55 -3.56 10.10
N LEU A 93 7.96 -4.50 10.96
CA LEU A 93 8.41 -5.83 10.55
C LEU A 93 7.30 -6.59 9.81
N GLU A 94 6.08 -6.56 10.33
CA GLU A 94 4.91 -7.22 9.76
C GLU A 94 4.47 -6.56 8.45
N GLY A 95 4.50 -5.22 8.39
CA GLY A 95 4.22 -4.47 7.16
C GLY A 95 5.24 -4.81 6.06
N GLU A 96 6.53 -4.90 6.42
CA GLU A 96 7.59 -5.34 5.50
C GLU A 96 7.44 -6.79 5.05
N ALA A 97 7.12 -7.70 5.96
CA ALA A 97 6.87 -9.10 5.60
C ALA A 97 5.71 -9.20 4.61
N THR A 98 4.65 -8.42 4.82
CA THR A 98 3.49 -8.33 3.91
C THR A 98 3.89 -7.76 2.55
N ALA A 99 4.66 -6.66 2.53
CA ALA A 99 5.17 -6.06 1.32
C ALA A 99 6.03 -7.03 0.50
N MET A 100 6.96 -7.73 1.16
CA MET A 100 7.81 -8.74 0.53
C MET A 100 7.02 -9.93 0.01
N TYR A 101 5.98 -10.36 0.74
CA TYR A 101 5.10 -11.44 0.29
C TYR A 101 4.39 -11.06 -1.01
N ILE A 102 3.79 -9.86 -1.06
CA ILE A 102 3.13 -9.33 -2.25
C ILE A 102 4.12 -9.25 -3.43
N SER A 103 5.29 -8.66 -3.20
CA SER A 103 6.33 -8.50 -4.23
C SER A 103 6.78 -9.85 -4.80
N ARG A 104 6.98 -10.87 -3.95
CA ARG A 104 7.32 -12.23 -4.39
C ARG A 104 6.19 -12.92 -5.13
N HIS A 105 4.94 -12.72 -4.71
CA HIS A 105 3.78 -13.32 -5.38
C HIS A 105 3.60 -12.76 -6.79
N LEU A 106 3.92 -11.48 -6.99
CA LEU A 106 3.86 -10.81 -8.29
C LEU A 106 5.15 -10.93 -9.11
N ALA A 107 6.14 -11.70 -8.65
CA ALA A 107 7.37 -11.91 -9.37
C ALA A 107 7.09 -12.61 -10.71
N GLY A 108 7.43 -11.94 -11.82
CA GLY A 108 7.15 -12.42 -13.18
C GLY A 108 5.82 -11.97 -13.77
N SER A 109 5.02 -11.18 -13.03
CA SER A 109 3.91 -10.43 -13.61
C SER A 109 4.39 -9.13 -14.28
N ASP A 110 3.58 -8.56 -15.16
CA ASP A 110 3.82 -7.24 -15.77
C ASP A 110 3.49 -6.06 -14.84
N VAL A 111 3.04 -6.35 -13.61
CA VAL A 111 2.70 -5.33 -12.61
C VAL A 111 3.98 -4.83 -11.95
N ARG A 112 4.28 -3.54 -12.14
CA ARG A 112 5.37 -2.88 -11.43
C ARG A 112 4.99 -2.69 -9.96
N VAL A 113 5.75 -3.29 -9.06
CA VAL A 113 5.57 -3.11 -7.62
C VAL A 113 6.47 -1.98 -7.13
N THR A 114 5.89 -0.94 -6.52
CA THR A 114 6.62 0.17 -5.89
C THR A 114 6.28 0.24 -4.40
N HIS A 115 7.10 0.95 -3.62
CA HIS A 115 6.86 1.15 -2.20
C HIS A 115 6.93 2.65 -1.91
N LEU A 116 6.09 3.15 -0.99
CA LEU A 116 6.22 4.53 -0.51
C LEU A 116 7.63 4.79 0.02
N ALA A 117 8.14 5.99 -0.22
CA ALA A 117 9.44 6.42 0.26
C ALA A 117 9.52 6.31 1.78
N ARG A 118 10.71 5.96 2.28
CA ARG A 118 10.99 5.82 3.71
C ARG A 118 12.19 6.70 4.06
N GLY A 119 12.12 7.39 5.19
CA GLY A 119 13.21 8.24 5.64
C GLY A 119 12.71 9.35 6.54
N LEU A 120 13.37 10.49 6.44
CA LEU A 120 13.18 11.62 7.34
C LEU A 120 11.85 12.34 7.07
N PRO A 121 11.09 12.70 8.12
CA PRO A 121 9.95 13.58 7.97
C PRO A 121 10.41 14.99 7.60
N VAL A 122 9.62 15.67 6.75
CA VAL A 122 9.87 17.08 6.42
C VAL A 122 9.70 17.92 7.68
N GLY A 123 10.70 18.77 7.98
CA GLY A 123 10.72 19.62 9.17
C GLY A 123 11.26 18.95 10.44
N GLY A 124 11.69 17.68 10.38
CA GLY A 124 12.42 17.02 11.46
C GLY A 124 13.91 17.38 11.47
N SER A 125 14.56 17.24 12.63
CA SER A 125 16.02 17.41 12.77
C SER A 125 16.73 16.05 12.83
N LEU A 126 17.89 15.96 12.17
CA LEU A 126 18.72 14.74 12.14
C LEU A 126 19.12 14.28 13.55
N GLU A 127 19.42 15.21 14.45
CA GLU A 127 19.85 14.94 15.83
C GLU A 127 18.79 14.21 16.69
N TYR A 128 17.51 14.27 16.29
CA TYR A 128 16.40 13.62 16.97
C TYR A 128 15.84 12.41 16.19
N THR A 129 16.53 11.97 15.14
CA THR A 129 16.11 10.84 14.33
C THR A 129 16.80 9.55 14.80
N ASP A 130 16.05 8.46 14.89
CA ASP A 130 16.59 7.14 15.20
C ASP A 130 17.48 6.57 14.08
N GLU A 131 18.38 5.67 14.46
CA GLU A 131 19.37 5.06 13.55
C GLU A 131 18.72 4.29 12.38
N VAL A 132 17.55 3.67 12.60
CA VAL A 132 16.86 2.88 11.56
C VAL A 132 16.30 3.80 10.49
N THR A 133 15.66 4.90 10.89
CA THR A 133 15.16 5.92 9.95
C THR A 133 16.30 6.59 9.18
N LEU A 134 17.41 6.93 9.85
CA LEU A 134 18.61 7.47 9.18
C LEU A 134 19.20 6.49 8.17
N SER A 135 19.34 5.22 8.54
CA SER A 135 19.83 4.16 7.66
C SER A 135 18.94 4.03 6.40
N ARG A 136 17.61 4.05 6.56
CA ARG A 136 16.66 4.03 5.45
C ARG A 136 16.77 5.28 4.57
N ALA A 137 16.91 6.46 5.17
CA ALA A 137 17.10 7.70 4.43
C ALA A 137 18.39 7.67 3.59
N PHE A 138 19.48 7.11 4.11
CA PHE A 138 20.72 6.91 3.35
C PHE A 138 20.57 5.92 2.19
N GLN A 139 19.84 4.82 2.39
CA GLN A 139 19.56 3.86 1.33
C GLN A 139 18.70 4.46 0.21
N GLY A 140 17.72 5.29 0.58
CA GLY A 140 16.83 5.99 -0.35
C GLY A 140 17.34 7.33 -0.87
N ARG A 141 18.63 7.68 -0.66
CA ARG A 141 19.18 8.97 -1.08
C ARG A 141 19.05 9.15 -2.61
N GLN A 142 18.63 10.34 -3.02
CA GLN A 142 18.48 10.68 -4.42
C GLN A 142 19.61 11.63 -4.86
N GLN A 143 19.96 11.58 -6.14
CA GLN A 143 20.86 12.57 -6.74
C GLN A 143 20.17 13.93 -6.75
N VAL A 144 20.92 14.99 -6.45
CA VAL A 144 20.46 16.37 -6.63
C VAL A 144 20.92 16.81 -8.02
N ASP A 145 19.97 17.19 -8.87
CA ASP A 145 20.20 17.82 -10.16
C ASP A 145 20.32 19.34 -10.02
#